data_AF-A0A326U4T5-F1
#
_entry.id   AF-A0A326U4T5-F1
#
_cell.length_a   1.000
_cell.length_b   1.000
_cell.length_c   1.000
_cell.angle_alpha   90.00
_cell.angle_beta   90.00
_cell.angle_gamma   90.00
#
_symmetry.space_group_name_H-M   'P 1'
#
loop_
_entity.id
_entity.type
_entity.pdbx_description
1 polymer ?
#
loop_
_entity_poly.entity_id
_entity_poly.type
_entity_poly.pdbx_seq_one_letter_code
_entity_poly.pdbx_strand_id
1 'polypeptide(L)'
;MLHYLTDVLGIEGVVDRLYGVKWIPGKEKEWNFATCSPSNTEEPGIYLAFHHRNLVSQIDYFGRQPGGPGVIYPVPPNPPKKLQQFLQAQGLEVSDEKLKDIAGFLAYVLNCLKLIEQVDTLGLLPALREGRFPVFIIPAAQQNRTLPLENEHAVCQLTQWLLSAEHANIAGPISDLLYQRYASLPQSQRLDRFLQDLQEFPLRSLFLDKSQFSSGYFNAKLKLSKNFWLDWLAGKKIDIYIQQTENQGIKTREYFLLALLMLLYPVSPPGPGTGAIIEFNARREGHNVPEQPDFRPPAIGLVHQLVHAQYCCAGAAPGYAHNHFTTTAAELLFTGIEPFNQISEGEATTWKYVSENSIRSSWNNVKNPDASNIWAHPEQRTAFELAGKNLKQKREALRLI
;
A
#
# COMPACT_ATOMS: atom_id res chain seq x y z
N MET A 1 -11.93 10.36 13.36
CA MET A 1 -10.59 9.74 13.22
C MET A 1 -9.85 9.60 14.54
N LEU A 2 -9.93 10.59 15.47
CA LEU A 2 -9.50 10.38 16.87
C LEU A 2 -10.23 9.22 17.59
N HIS A 3 -11.47 8.91 17.20
CA HIS A 3 -12.25 7.81 17.80
C HIS A 3 -11.89 6.39 17.34
N TYR A 4 -11.28 6.20 16.16
CA TYR A 4 -10.96 4.84 15.69
C TYR A 4 -9.66 4.28 16.31
N LEU A 5 -8.80 5.16 16.85
CA LEU A 5 -7.64 4.77 17.65
C LEU A 5 -7.99 4.49 19.12
N THR A 6 -9.09 5.05 19.62
CA THR A 6 -9.53 4.86 21.02
C THR A 6 -10.27 3.53 21.22
N ASP A 7 -11.13 3.13 20.27
CA ASP A 7 -12.04 1.99 20.48
C ASP A 7 -11.39 0.60 20.33
N VAL A 8 -10.24 0.48 19.67
CA VAL A 8 -9.53 -0.82 19.49
C VAL A 8 -8.38 -0.98 20.50
N LEU A 9 -7.89 0.11 21.10
CA LEU A 9 -6.69 0.08 21.95
C LEU A 9 -6.91 0.50 23.41
N GLY A 10 -8.09 0.99 23.78
CA GLY A 10 -8.50 1.12 25.19
C GLY A 10 -7.60 1.98 26.06
N ILE A 11 -6.96 3.02 25.52
CA ILE A 11 -6.15 3.97 26.29
C ILE A 11 -6.52 5.39 25.85
N GLU A 12 -7.29 6.10 26.69
CA GLU A 12 -7.44 7.54 26.59
C GLU A 12 -6.17 8.22 27.14
N GLY A 13 -5.62 9.18 26.39
CA GLY A 13 -4.78 10.25 26.96
C GLY A 13 -3.25 10.15 26.79
N VAL A 14 -2.70 9.10 26.17
CA VAL A 14 -1.29 9.11 25.76
C VAL A 14 -1.25 9.49 24.28
N VAL A 15 -0.77 10.70 23.97
CA VAL A 15 -0.33 10.99 22.59
C VAL A 15 0.63 9.87 22.21
N ASP A 16 0.31 9.10 21.18
CA ASP A 16 1.08 7.94 20.74
C ASP A 16 2.48 8.41 20.29
N ARG A 17 3.40 8.59 21.26
CA ARG A 17 4.74 9.10 21.03
C ARG A 17 5.56 8.00 20.39
N LEU A 18 6.17 8.35 19.27
CA LEU A 18 7.16 7.52 18.60
C LEU A 18 8.56 7.92 19.09
N TYR A 19 9.43 6.93 19.18
CA TYR A 19 10.85 7.12 19.44
C TYR A 19 11.61 6.48 18.31
N GLY A 20 12.62 7.15 17.78
CA GLY A 20 13.28 6.64 16.59
C GLY A 20 14.40 7.51 16.08
N VAL A 21 14.82 7.20 14.86
CA VAL A 21 15.80 7.97 14.12
C VAL A 21 15.26 8.31 12.74
N LYS A 22 15.57 9.51 12.25
CA LYS A 22 15.41 9.84 10.84
C LYS A 22 16.51 9.13 10.04
N TRP A 23 16.13 8.40 9.01
CA TRP A 23 17.05 7.74 8.11
C TRP A 23 17.74 8.76 7.20
N ILE A 24 19.07 8.67 7.15
CA ILE A 24 19.90 9.47 6.24
C ILE A 24 20.89 8.51 5.56
N PRO A 25 20.85 8.38 4.22
CA PRO A 25 21.78 7.49 3.51
C PRO A 25 23.24 7.83 3.75
N GLY A 26 24.06 6.78 3.88
CA GLY A 26 25.48 6.88 4.19
C GLY A 26 25.80 7.26 5.65
N LYS A 27 24.79 7.56 6.49
CA LYS A 27 24.95 7.94 7.90
C LYS A 27 24.40 6.90 8.87
N GLU A 28 24.43 5.62 8.49
CA GLU A 28 23.73 4.55 9.20
C GLU A 28 24.36 4.18 10.56
N LYS A 29 25.53 4.75 10.86
CA LYS A 29 26.19 4.64 12.17
C LYS A 29 25.85 5.82 13.10
N GLU A 30 25.26 6.89 12.57
CA GLU A 30 24.88 8.09 13.30
C GLU A 30 23.43 7.98 13.81
N TRP A 31 23.21 7.07 14.77
CA TRP A 31 21.92 6.93 15.44
C TRP A 31 21.62 8.17 16.31
N ASN A 32 20.94 9.15 15.73
CA ASN A 32 20.48 10.37 16.41
C ASN A 32 19.02 10.16 16.84
N PHE A 33 18.84 9.56 18.01
CA PHE A 33 17.52 9.25 18.54
C PHE A 33 16.76 10.52 18.94
N ALA A 34 15.50 10.58 18.56
CA ALA A 34 14.58 11.65 18.88
C ALA A 34 13.20 11.08 19.22
N THR A 35 12.41 11.90 19.93
CA THR A 35 10.97 11.70 20.05
C THR A 35 10.32 12.32 18.82
N CYS A 36 9.41 11.59 18.20
CA CYS A 36 8.68 12.00 17.00
C CYS A 36 7.17 11.97 17.27
N SER A 37 6.44 12.83 16.59
CA SER A 37 4.98 12.83 16.57
C SER A 37 4.50 12.23 15.25
N PRO A 38 3.62 11.21 15.24
CA PRO A 38 3.00 10.73 14.01
C PRO A 38 1.97 11.76 13.49
N SER A 39 2.44 12.88 12.97
CA SER A 39 1.61 13.97 12.45
C SER A 39 2.16 14.53 11.13
N ASN A 40 1.29 15.10 10.32
CA ASN A 40 1.66 15.75 9.05
C ASN A 40 2.56 16.99 9.22
N THR A 41 2.74 17.45 10.47
CA THR A 41 3.60 18.58 10.82
C THR A 41 5.02 18.16 11.21
N GLU A 42 5.28 16.86 11.40
CA GLU A 42 6.63 16.35 11.61
C GLU A 42 7.48 16.61 10.37
N GLU A 43 8.79 16.81 10.55
CA GLU A 43 9.70 17.06 9.43
C GLU A 43 9.58 15.91 8.39
N PRO A 44 9.54 16.20 7.08
CA PRO A 44 9.46 15.14 6.09
C PRO A 44 10.69 14.21 6.11
N GLY A 45 10.48 12.94 5.83
CA GLY A 45 11.53 11.94 5.82
C GLY A 45 11.05 10.54 6.16
N ILE A 46 11.97 9.58 6.09
CA ILE A 46 11.73 8.20 6.54
C ILE A 46 12.28 8.06 7.95
N TYR A 47 11.44 7.63 8.89
CA TYR A 47 11.76 7.45 10.29
C TYR A 47 11.71 5.96 10.63
N LEU A 48 12.78 5.44 11.22
CA LEU A 48 12.79 4.11 11.83
C LEU A 48 12.41 4.32 13.29
N ALA A 49 11.19 3.92 13.66
CA ALA A 49 10.60 4.30 14.93
C ALA A 49 9.99 3.10 15.65
N PHE A 50 9.63 3.31 16.90
CA PHE A 50 8.86 2.38 17.72
C PHE A 50 8.02 3.17 18.72
N HIS A 51 6.88 2.58 19.09
CA HIS A 51 5.97 3.15 20.05
C HIS A 51 6.40 2.80 21.49
N HIS A 52 5.98 3.60 22.48
CA HIS A 52 6.19 3.25 23.89
C HIS A 52 5.69 1.83 24.23
N ARG A 53 4.53 1.45 23.66
CA ARG A 53 3.96 0.10 23.83
C ARG A 53 4.88 -1.02 23.33
N ASN A 54 5.75 -0.75 22.36
CA ASN A 54 6.74 -1.72 21.89
C ASN A 54 7.84 -1.96 22.92
N LEU A 55 8.02 -1.11 23.93
CA LEU A 55 9.00 -1.28 25.01
C LEU A 55 8.48 -2.16 26.15
N VAL A 56 7.16 -2.23 26.31
CA VAL A 56 6.51 -2.99 27.40
C VAL A 56 5.80 -4.24 26.91
N SER A 57 5.62 -4.42 25.61
CA SER A 57 4.92 -5.60 25.08
C SER A 57 5.79 -6.85 25.05
N GLN A 58 5.15 -7.99 25.27
CA GLN A 58 5.72 -9.32 25.07
C GLN A 58 5.70 -9.77 23.59
N ILE A 59 5.44 -8.84 22.66
CA ILE A 59 5.40 -9.16 21.24
C ILE A 59 6.83 -9.47 20.78
N ASP A 60 7.02 -10.71 20.33
CA ASP A 60 8.29 -11.23 19.82
C ASP A 60 8.47 -10.81 18.37
N TYR A 61 9.21 -9.74 18.06
CA TYR A 61 9.32 -9.25 16.68
C TYR A 61 10.16 -10.13 15.74
N PHE A 62 10.77 -11.21 16.24
CA PHE A 62 11.74 -12.03 15.51
C PHE A 62 11.39 -13.53 15.48
N GLY A 63 10.25 -13.94 16.05
CA GLY A 63 9.78 -15.33 15.99
C GLY A 63 10.65 -16.32 16.78
N ARG A 64 11.16 -15.90 17.95
CA ARG A 64 11.96 -16.67 18.91
C ARG A 64 11.16 -17.70 19.74
N GLN A 65 9.83 -17.58 19.80
CA GLN A 65 8.99 -18.56 20.52
C GLN A 65 9.18 -20.00 19.95
N PRO A 66 9.20 -21.06 20.78
CA PRO A 66 9.33 -22.45 20.31
C PRO A 66 8.16 -22.85 19.39
N GLY A 67 8.45 -23.40 18.21
CA GLY A 67 7.45 -23.64 17.15
C GLY A 67 7.13 -22.38 16.33
N GLY A 68 7.71 -21.25 16.71
CA GLY A 68 7.77 -20.04 15.94
C GLY A 68 8.73 -20.18 14.75
N PRO A 69 8.48 -19.42 13.69
CA PRO A 69 9.14 -19.54 12.38
C PRO A 69 10.63 -19.11 12.33
N GLY A 70 11.24 -18.78 13.47
CA GLY A 70 12.68 -18.59 13.59
C GLY A 70 13.17 -17.19 13.17
N VAL A 71 14.39 -16.87 13.61
CA VAL A 71 15.00 -15.55 13.46
C VAL A 71 15.44 -15.32 12.01
N ILE A 72 14.87 -14.30 11.35
CA ILE A 72 15.28 -13.87 10.00
C ILE A 72 16.61 -13.11 10.03
N TYR A 73 16.80 -12.23 11.02
CA TYR A 73 17.95 -11.34 11.12
C TYR A 73 18.58 -11.45 12.52
N PRO A 74 19.90 -11.69 12.63
CA PRO A 74 20.55 -11.87 13.92
C PRO A 74 20.43 -10.60 14.75
N VAL A 75 19.80 -10.75 15.91
CA VAL A 75 19.63 -9.68 16.88
C VAL A 75 21.02 -9.33 17.43
N PRO A 76 21.40 -8.04 17.53
CA PRO A 76 22.68 -7.65 18.08
C PRO A 76 22.90 -8.26 19.47
N PRO A 77 24.10 -8.81 19.77
CA PRO A 77 24.35 -9.42 21.07
C PRO A 77 24.27 -8.40 22.22
N ASN A 78 24.53 -7.12 21.92
CA ASN A 78 24.49 -6.00 22.86
C ASN A 78 23.64 -4.84 22.31
N PRO A 79 22.78 -4.22 23.13
CA PRO A 79 22.03 -3.04 22.71
C PRO A 79 22.96 -1.83 22.50
N PRO A 80 22.66 -0.92 21.54
CA PRO A 80 23.41 0.30 21.36
C PRO A 80 23.34 1.19 22.61
N LYS A 81 24.50 1.57 23.16
CA LYS A 81 24.56 2.47 24.34
C LYS A 81 23.76 3.75 24.15
N LYS A 82 23.76 4.32 22.94
CA LYS A 82 23.00 5.53 22.60
C LYS A 82 21.48 5.34 22.75
N LEU A 83 20.94 4.18 22.38
CA LEU A 83 19.51 3.88 22.54
C LEU A 83 19.15 3.78 24.02
N GLN A 84 19.97 3.07 24.81
CA GLN A 84 19.77 2.94 26.25
C GLN A 84 19.81 4.31 26.95
N GLN A 85 20.83 5.12 26.66
CA GLN A 85 20.98 6.48 27.21
C GLN A 85 19.81 7.39 26.83
N PHE A 86 19.36 7.31 25.57
CA PHE A 86 18.21 8.08 25.10
C PHE A 86 16.93 7.70 25.87
N LEU A 87 16.63 6.41 26.00
CA LEU A 87 15.44 5.94 26.71
C LEU A 87 15.48 6.28 28.20
N GLN A 88 16.64 6.15 28.85
CA GLN A 88 16.84 6.59 30.23
C GLN A 88 16.60 8.10 30.39
N ALA A 89 17.06 8.93 29.43
CA ALA A 89 16.80 10.36 29.45
C ALA A 89 15.30 10.72 29.24
N GLN A 90 14.52 9.82 28.64
CA GLN A 90 13.06 9.93 28.55
C GLN A 90 12.35 9.37 29.80
N GLY A 91 13.08 8.91 30.82
CA GLY A 91 12.51 8.29 32.02
C GLY A 91 11.93 6.89 31.78
N LEU A 92 12.39 6.20 30.73
CA LEU A 92 11.90 4.87 30.34
C LEU A 92 12.89 3.79 30.78
N GLU A 93 12.46 2.94 31.72
CA GLU A 93 13.18 1.73 32.11
C GLU A 93 12.77 0.58 31.19
N VAL A 94 13.74 0.00 30.47
CA VAL A 94 13.51 -1.04 29.47
C VAL A 94 14.48 -2.18 29.73
N SER A 95 14.00 -3.42 29.68
CA SER A 95 14.85 -4.60 29.87
C SER A 95 15.90 -4.71 28.75
N ASP A 96 17.06 -5.30 29.08
CA ASP A 96 18.13 -5.54 28.09
C ASP A 96 17.67 -6.37 26.90
N GLU A 97 16.80 -7.36 27.14
CA GLU A 97 16.21 -8.16 26.06
C GLU A 97 15.40 -7.29 25.10
N LYS A 98 14.56 -6.40 25.62
CA LYS A 98 13.73 -5.55 24.76
C LYS A 98 14.52 -4.47 24.04
N LEU A 99 15.56 -3.94 24.67
CA LEU A 99 16.51 -3.06 24.00
C LEU A 99 17.19 -3.74 22.82
N LYS A 100 17.56 -5.02 22.96
CA LYS A 100 18.11 -5.83 21.85
C LYS A 100 17.09 -6.02 20.73
N ASP A 101 15.82 -6.28 21.05
CA ASP A 101 14.74 -6.41 20.06
C ASP A 101 14.60 -5.16 19.21
N ILE A 102 14.45 -4.01 19.87
CA ILE A 102 14.28 -2.73 19.19
C ILE A 102 15.51 -2.41 18.36
N ALA A 103 16.71 -2.58 18.92
CA ALA A 103 17.95 -2.38 18.17
C ALA A 103 18.06 -3.30 16.95
N GLY A 104 17.69 -4.58 17.10
CA GLY A 104 17.64 -5.55 16.01
C GLY A 104 16.66 -5.14 14.92
N PHE A 105 15.49 -4.60 15.31
CA PHE A 105 14.46 -4.21 14.35
C PHE A 105 14.91 -3.01 13.54
N LEU A 106 15.42 -1.98 14.23
CA LEU A 106 15.94 -0.79 13.61
C LEU A 106 17.12 -1.13 12.67
N ALA A 107 18.05 -1.98 13.12
CA ALA A 107 19.16 -2.44 12.28
C ALA A 107 18.67 -3.23 11.05
N TYR A 108 17.62 -4.03 11.22
CA TYR A 108 17.07 -4.82 10.14
C TYR A 108 16.36 -3.98 9.08
N VAL A 109 15.48 -3.05 9.49
CA VAL A 109 14.84 -2.10 8.56
C VAL A 109 15.90 -1.28 7.83
N LEU A 110 16.95 -0.85 8.52
CA LEU A 110 18.06 -0.12 7.92
C LEU A 110 18.80 -0.95 6.87
N ASN A 111 19.01 -2.24 7.13
CA ASN A 111 19.56 -3.17 6.15
C ASN A 111 18.63 -3.29 4.93
N CYS A 112 17.32 -3.47 5.12
CA CYS A 112 16.36 -3.50 4.02
C CYS A 112 16.41 -2.22 3.17
N LEU A 113 16.42 -1.04 3.79
CA LEU A 113 16.51 0.24 3.08
C LEU A 113 17.79 0.35 2.24
N LYS A 114 18.93 -0.13 2.76
CA LYS A 114 20.20 -0.18 2.00
C LYS A 114 20.14 -1.11 0.79
N LEU A 115 19.49 -2.27 0.93
CA LEU A 115 19.35 -3.21 -0.18
C LEU A 115 18.44 -2.61 -1.27
N ILE A 116 17.35 -1.95 -0.86
CA ILE A 116 16.43 -1.26 -1.76
C ILE A 116 17.14 -0.12 -2.51
N GLU A 117 17.92 0.70 -1.81
CA GLU A 117 18.66 1.83 -2.42
C GLU A 117 19.57 1.41 -3.59
N GLN A 118 20.13 0.19 -3.56
CA GLN A 118 20.98 -0.32 -4.65
C GLN A 118 20.22 -0.56 -5.96
N VAL A 119 18.90 -0.73 -5.90
CA VAL A 119 18.05 -1.12 -7.02
C VAL A 119 16.87 -0.17 -7.24
N ASP A 120 16.82 0.94 -6.50
CA ASP A 120 15.79 1.97 -6.60
C ASP A 120 15.98 2.87 -7.83
N THR A 121 15.79 2.27 -9.01
CA THR A 121 15.96 2.96 -10.31
C THR A 121 14.87 4.01 -10.55
N LEU A 122 13.73 3.91 -9.87
CA LEU A 122 12.60 4.84 -10.00
C LEU A 122 12.58 5.92 -8.91
N GLY A 123 13.50 5.91 -7.95
CA GLY A 123 13.63 6.95 -6.94
C GLY A 123 12.50 6.99 -5.91
N LEU A 124 12.00 5.82 -5.48
CA LEU A 124 11.06 5.64 -4.37
C LEU A 124 11.59 6.26 -3.07
N LEU A 125 12.80 5.88 -2.66
CA LEU A 125 13.40 6.32 -1.40
C LEU A 125 13.72 7.81 -1.40
N PRO A 126 14.33 8.41 -2.46
CA PRO A 126 14.44 9.86 -2.59
C PRO A 126 13.08 10.57 -2.52
N ALA A 127 12.06 10.09 -3.23
CA ALA A 127 10.73 10.73 -3.24
C ALA A 127 10.07 10.77 -1.86
N LEU A 128 10.26 9.73 -1.05
CA LEU A 128 9.76 9.67 0.32
C LEU A 128 10.62 10.51 1.29
N ARG A 129 11.93 10.51 1.13
CA ARG A 129 12.87 11.24 2.00
C ARG A 129 12.77 12.76 1.82
N GLU A 130 12.64 13.20 0.58
CA GLU A 130 12.62 14.62 0.18
C GLU A 130 11.20 15.13 -0.08
N GLY A 131 10.19 14.28 0.19
CA GLY A 131 8.79 14.59 0.02
C GLY A 131 8.26 15.62 1.01
N ARG A 132 6.94 15.80 1.01
CA ARG A 132 6.25 16.78 1.87
C ARG A 132 5.82 16.24 3.23
N PHE A 133 5.86 14.92 3.40
CA PHE A 133 5.25 14.27 4.57
C PHE A 133 6.19 13.22 5.16
N PRO A 134 6.06 12.93 6.47
CA PRO A 134 6.84 11.90 7.14
C PRO A 134 6.31 10.49 6.83
N VAL A 135 7.21 9.52 6.81
CA VAL A 135 6.92 8.08 6.78
C VAL A 135 7.57 7.42 7.99
N PHE A 136 6.78 6.75 8.83
CA PHE A 136 7.26 6.07 10.02
C PHE A 136 7.23 4.56 9.80
N ILE A 137 8.37 3.88 9.89
CA ILE A 137 8.46 2.42 9.87
C ILE A 137 8.56 1.93 11.30
N ILE A 138 7.55 1.19 11.76
CA ILE A 138 7.42 0.69 13.14
C ILE A 138 7.24 -0.83 13.18
N PRO A 139 7.57 -1.50 14.30
CA PRO A 139 7.38 -2.94 14.42
C PRO A 139 5.90 -3.35 14.39
N ALA A 140 5.56 -4.31 13.53
CA ALA A 140 4.25 -4.96 13.49
C ALA A 140 4.21 -6.24 14.33
N ALA A 141 3.02 -6.61 14.80
CA ALA A 141 2.81 -7.83 15.56
C ALA A 141 2.33 -9.04 14.73
N GLN A 142 1.78 -8.79 13.53
CA GLN A 142 1.11 -9.80 12.72
C GLN A 142 1.45 -9.66 11.23
N GLN A 143 1.07 -8.55 10.59
CA GLN A 143 1.23 -8.37 9.15
C GLN A 143 1.84 -7.01 8.81
N ASN A 144 2.44 -6.94 7.62
CA ASN A 144 2.84 -5.67 7.05
C ASN A 144 1.60 -4.86 6.69
N ARG A 145 1.59 -3.56 7.00
CA ARG A 145 0.54 -2.66 6.51
C ARG A 145 1.00 -1.22 6.51
N THR A 146 0.49 -0.45 5.57
CA THR A 146 0.62 1.01 5.56
C THR A 146 -0.70 1.64 5.98
N LEU A 147 -0.61 2.56 6.94
CA LEU A 147 -1.71 3.35 7.46
C LEU A 147 -1.43 4.83 7.16
N PRO A 148 -2.24 5.53 6.36
CA PRO A 148 -2.09 6.97 6.22
C PRO A 148 -2.45 7.67 7.54
N LEU A 149 -1.78 8.79 7.83
CA LEU A 149 -2.12 9.62 9.00
C LEU A 149 -3.52 10.22 8.87
N GLU A 150 -3.97 10.48 7.63
CA GLU A 150 -5.30 11.00 7.31
C GLU A 150 -5.87 10.28 6.08
N ASN A 151 -6.75 9.29 6.28
CA ASN A 151 -7.28 8.43 5.19
C ASN A 151 -7.78 9.22 3.97
N GLU A 152 -8.55 10.28 4.19
CA GLU A 152 -9.15 11.08 3.11
C GLU A 152 -8.10 11.79 2.26
N HIS A 153 -6.97 12.16 2.84
CA HIS A 153 -5.93 12.90 2.14
C HIS A 153 -4.97 12.00 1.36
N ALA A 154 -4.98 10.68 1.63
CA ALA A 154 -4.12 9.72 0.97
C ALA A 154 -4.57 9.38 -0.46
N VAL A 155 -5.86 9.53 -0.75
CA VAL A 155 -6.47 9.09 -2.00
C VAL A 155 -6.55 10.21 -3.04
N CYS A 156 -6.63 9.82 -4.32
CA CYS A 156 -6.83 10.77 -5.42
C CYS A 156 -8.25 11.36 -5.42
N GLN A 157 -8.44 12.49 -6.10
CA GLN A 157 -9.73 13.19 -6.12
C GLN A 157 -10.84 12.33 -6.72
N LEU A 158 -10.54 11.52 -7.74
CA LEU A 158 -11.50 10.60 -8.34
C LEU A 158 -12.04 9.60 -7.30
N THR A 159 -11.17 9.03 -6.46
CA THR A 159 -11.57 8.13 -5.38
C THR A 159 -12.46 8.85 -4.37
N GLN A 160 -12.10 10.08 -3.96
CA GLN A 160 -12.93 10.88 -3.06
C GLN A 160 -14.33 11.14 -3.66
N TRP A 161 -14.39 11.54 -4.93
CA TRP A 161 -15.66 11.81 -5.63
C TRP A 161 -16.54 10.57 -5.70
N LEU A 162 -16.00 9.44 -6.15
CA LEU A 162 -16.74 8.18 -6.30
C LEU A 162 -17.29 7.65 -4.98
N LEU A 163 -16.63 7.96 -3.86
CA LEU A 163 -17.02 7.47 -2.53
C LEU A 163 -17.92 8.45 -1.79
N SER A 164 -17.84 9.75 -2.11
CA SER A 164 -18.82 10.77 -1.69
C SER A 164 -20.12 10.76 -2.53
N ALA A 165 -20.18 9.99 -3.61
CA ALA A 165 -21.21 10.05 -4.66
C ALA A 165 -22.64 9.75 -4.18
N GLU A 166 -22.83 9.20 -2.98
CA GLU A 166 -24.15 9.10 -2.36
C GLU A 166 -24.77 10.49 -2.04
N HIS A 167 -23.95 11.56 -2.05
CA HIS A 167 -24.34 12.90 -1.63
C HIS A 167 -24.06 14.03 -2.65
N ALA A 168 -23.28 13.83 -3.71
CA ALA A 168 -22.84 14.90 -4.63
C ALA A 168 -23.03 14.60 -6.13
N ASN A 169 -23.33 15.64 -6.93
CA ASN A 169 -23.38 15.56 -8.40
C ASN A 169 -21.96 15.52 -8.98
N ILE A 170 -21.36 14.33 -9.05
CA ILE A 170 -19.99 14.12 -9.56
C ILE A 170 -19.90 14.03 -11.10
N ALA A 171 -21.00 14.26 -11.80
CA ALA A 171 -21.11 14.10 -13.25
C ALA A 171 -20.15 15.01 -14.03
N GLY A 172 -20.06 16.29 -13.64
CA GLY A 172 -19.16 17.27 -14.25
C GLY A 172 -17.68 16.87 -14.15
N PRO A 173 -17.14 16.65 -12.93
CA PRO A 173 -15.76 16.20 -12.75
C PRO A 173 -15.42 14.91 -13.51
N ILE A 174 -16.31 13.91 -13.52
CA ILE A 174 -16.10 12.67 -14.28
C ILE A 174 -16.07 12.93 -15.79
N SER A 175 -16.95 13.81 -16.28
CA SER A 175 -16.95 14.24 -17.69
C SER A 175 -15.58 14.82 -18.07
N ASP A 176 -15.06 15.74 -17.26
CA ASP A 176 -13.79 16.43 -17.52
C ASP A 176 -12.63 15.43 -17.58
N LEU A 177 -12.57 14.47 -16.65
CA LEU A 177 -11.58 13.40 -16.68
C LEU A 177 -11.69 12.53 -17.94
N LEU A 178 -12.89 12.18 -18.38
CA LEU A 178 -13.10 11.44 -19.63
C LEU A 178 -12.58 12.25 -20.82
N TYR A 179 -12.94 13.53 -20.91
CA TYR A 179 -12.49 14.39 -21.99
C TYR A 179 -10.97 14.59 -22.01
N GLN A 180 -10.34 14.62 -20.83
CA GLN A 180 -8.89 14.68 -20.69
C GLN A 180 -8.22 13.35 -21.09
N ARG A 181 -8.75 12.21 -20.62
CA ARG A 181 -8.24 10.87 -20.92
C ARG A 181 -8.17 10.58 -22.41
N TYR A 182 -9.23 10.95 -23.13
CA TYR A 182 -9.38 10.71 -24.56
C TYR A 182 -9.13 11.96 -25.41
N ALA A 183 -8.30 12.90 -24.92
CA ALA A 183 -8.07 14.18 -25.58
C ALA A 183 -7.53 14.06 -27.02
N SER A 184 -6.83 12.97 -27.34
CA SER A 184 -6.30 12.67 -28.68
C SER A 184 -7.37 12.29 -29.72
N LEU A 185 -8.58 11.96 -29.27
CA LEU A 185 -9.70 11.59 -30.13
C LEU A 185 -10.61 12.80 -30.42
N PRO A 186 -11.31 12.81 -31.58
CA PRO A 186 -12.38 13.77 -31.83
C PRO A 186 -13.45 13.72 -30.72
N GLN A 187 -13.97 14.89 -30.33
CA GLN A 187 -14.91 15.00 -29.21
C GLN A 187 -16.11 14.04 -29.32
N SER A 188 -16.64 13.85 -30.53
CA SER A 188 -17.75 12.95 -30.83
C SER A 188 -17.45 11.47 -30.58
N GLN A 189 -16.19 11.06 -30.57
CA GLN A 189 -15.75 9.67 -30.40
C GLN A 189 -15.31 9.33 -28.98
N ARG A 190 -15.03 10.33 -28.13
CA ARG A 190 -14.46 10.12 -26.78
C ARG A 190 -15.35 9.29 -25.88
N LEU A 191 -16.65 9.59 -25.86
CA LEU A 191 -17.61 8.82 -25.08
C LEU A 191 -17.69 7.38 -25.61
N ASP A 192 -17.82 7.19 -26.92
CA ASP A 192 -17.94 5.85 -27.50
C ASP A 192 -16.68 5.00 -27.22
N ARG A 193 -15.49 5.60 -27.29
CA ARG A 193 -14.24 4.94 -26.90
C ARG A 193 -14.22 4.57 -25.42
N PHE A 194 -14.58 5.50 -24.54
CA PHE A 194 -14.64 5.23 -23.11
C PHE A 194 -15.60 4.07 -22.78
N LEU A 195 -16.76 4.00 -23.44
CA LEU A 195 -17.71 2.91 -23.25
C LEU A 195 -17.15 1.57 -23.71
N GLN A 196 -16.42 1.56 -24.81
CA GLN A 196 -15.72 0.37 -25.28
C GLN A 196 -14.68 -0.08 -24.26
N ASP A 197 -13.79 0.82 -23.81
CA ASP A 197 -12.74 0.50 -22.84
C ASP A 197 -13.32 0.02 -21.50
N LEU A 198 -14.46 0.56 -21.07
CA LEU A 198 -15.17 0.08 -19.87
C LEU A 198 -15.73 -1.34 -20.05
N GLN A 199 -16.25 -1.68 -21.22
CA GLN A 199 -16.76 -3.02 -21.51
C GLN A 199 -15.65 -4.06 -21.65
N GLU A 200 -14.48 -3.62 -22.13
CA GLU A 200 -13.29 -4.43 -22.32
C GLU A 200 -12.40 -4.48 -21.07
N PHE A 201 -12.67 -3.64 -20.06
CA PHE A 201 -11.87 -3.57 -18.84
C PHE A 201 -11.83 -4.96 -18.17
N PRO A 202 -10.64 -5.56 -18.01
CA PRO A 202 -10.55 -6.91 -17.47
C PRO A 202 -10.92 -6.84 -15.99
N LEU A 203 -12.08 -7.41 -15.67
CA LEU A 203 -12.54 -7.50 -14.31
C LEU A 203 -11.62 -8.42 -13.54
N ARG A 204 -10.78 -7.82 -12.70
CA ARG A 204 -9.97 -8.53 -11.73
C ARG A 204 -10.57 -8.32 -10.34
N SER A 205 -10.66 -9.44 -9.64
CA SER A 205 -11.08 -9.50 -8.26
C SER A 205 -9.95 -10.15 -7.47
N LEU A 206 -9.72 -9.67 -6.24
CA LEU A 206 -8.94 -10.45 -5.27
C LEU A 206 -9.72 -11.70 -4.81
N PHE A 207 -11.02 -11.76 -5.04
CA PHE A 207 -11.93 -12.77 -4.49
C PHE A 207 -12.40 -13.81 -5.50
N LEU A 208 -12.56 -13.44 -6.77
CA LEU A 208 -13.05 -14.30 -7.85
C LEU A 208 -12.03 -14.47 -8.98
N ASP A 209 -12.11 -15.61 -9.67
CA ASP A 209 -11.24 -15.93 -10.80
C ASP A 209 -11.59 -15.08 -12.04
N LYS A 210 -10.59 -14.73 -12.86
CA LYS A 210 -10.81 -13.95 -14.11
C LYS A 210 -11.82 -14.63 -15.03
N SER A 211 -11.84 -15.96 -15.08
CA SER A 211 -12.79 -16.75 -15.86
C SER A 211 -14.26 -16.57 -15.45
N GLN A 212 -14.51 -16.07 -14.23
CA GLN A 212 -15.86 -15.76 -13.76
C GLN A 212 -16.40 -14.44 -14.32
N PHE A 213 -15.57 -13.68 -15.04
CA PHE A 213 -15.93 -12.43 -15.68
C PHE A 213 -15.73 -12.51 -17.20
N SER A 214 -16.82 -12.67 -17.95
CA SER A 214 -16.76 -12.65 -19.41
C SER A 214 -16.48 -11.24 -19.94
N SER A 215 -15.89 -11.13 -21.13
CA SER A 215 -15.93 -9.86 -21.88
C SER A 215 -17.39 -9.41 -22.04
N GLY A 216 -17.66 -8.12 -21.88
CA GLY A 216 -19.03 -7.60 -21.89
C GLY A 216 -19.87 -7.91 -20.64
N TYR A 217 -19.26 -8.33 -19.51
CA TYR A 217 -19.96 -8.52 -18.24
C TYR A 217 -20.86 -7.35 -17.86
N PHE A 218 -20.35 -6.11 -18.00
CA PHE A 218 -21.15 -4.91 -17.73
C PHE A 218 -22.31 -4.72 -18.71
N ASN A 219 -22.18 -5.11 -19.98
CA ASN A 219 -23.31 -5.08 -20.91
C ASN A 219 -24.40 -6.07 -20.52
N ALA A 220 -24.00 -7.29 -20.15
CA ALA A 220 -24.93 -8.34 -19.74
C ALA A 220 -25.66 -7.99 -18.43
N LYS A 221 -24.99 -7.29 -17.49
CA LYS A 221 -25.52 -7.02 -16.14
C LYS A 221 -26.09 -5.62 -15.93
N LEU A 222 -25.47 -4.59 -16.51
CA LEU A 222 -25.82 -3.19 -16.29
C LEU A 222 -26.46 -2.52 -17.51
N LYS A 223 -26.44 -3.15 -18.69
CA LYS A 223 -27.00 -2.60 -19.94
C LYS A 223 -26.58 -1.12 -20.16
N LEU A 224 -25.28 -0.84 -19.99
CA LEU A 224 -24.68 0.49 -20.06
C LEU A 224 -24.78 1.09 -21.46
N SER A 225 -25.95 1.59 -21.84
CA SER A 225 -26.17 2.28 -23.11
C SER A 225 -25.57 3.68 -23.11
N LYS A 226 -25.31 4.24 -24.31
CA LYS A 226 -24.93 5.65 -24.46
C LYS A 226 -25.90 6.61 -23.74
N ASN A 227 -27.20 6.30 -23.77
CA ASN A 227 -28.22 7.08 -23.09
C ASN A 227 -28.10 7.03 -21.56
N PHE A 228 -27.72 5.88 -20.99
CA PHE A 228 -27.42 5.79 -19.55
C PHE A 228 -26.27 6.73 -19.17
N TRP A 229 -25.23 6.79 -19.98
CA TRP A 229 -24.09 7.66 -19.73
C TRP A 229 -24.42 9.13 -19.90
N LEU A 230 -25.16 9.50 -20.94
CA LEU A 230 -25.63 10.87 -21.13
C LEU A 230 -26.55 11.31 -19.98
N ASP A 231 -27.41 10.40 -19.50
CA ASP A 231 -28.26 10.62 -18.33
C ASP A 231 -27.44 10.83 -17.05
N TRP A 232 -26.41 10.01 -16.84
CA TRP A 232 -25.53 10.14 -15.68
C TRP A 232 -24.70 11.42 -15.73
N LEU A 233 -24.11 11.75 -16.89
CA LEU A 233 -23.39 13.00 -17.13
C LEU A 233 -24.29 14.24 -17.02
N ALA A 234 -25.60 14.09 -17.24
CA ALA A 234 -26.61 15.12 -16.97
C ALA A 234 -27.03 15.20 -15.50
N GLY A 235 -26.38 14.45 -14.60
CA GLY A 235 -26.60 14.50 -13.15
C GLY A 235 -27.71 13.58 -12.62
N LYS A 236 -28.24 12.65 -13.43
CA LYS A 236 -29.16 11.63 -12.91
C LYS A 236 -28.40 10.66 -12.01
N LYS A 237 -28.99 10.21 -10.90
CA LYS A 237 -28.30 9.33 -9.93
C LYS A 237 -27.96 7.97 -10.54
N ILE A 238 -26.72 7.53 -10.33
CA ILE A 238 -26.21 6.25 -10.85
C ILE A 238 -26.92 5.03 -10.23
N ASP A 239 -27.34 5.16 -8.97
CA ASP A 239 -28.00 4.09 -8.20
C ASP A 239 -29.39 3.74 -8.75
N ILE A 240 -30.01 4.61 -9.54
CA ILE A 240 -31.29 4.32 -10.22
C ILE A 240 -31.09 3.24 -11.31
N TYR A 241 -29.88 3.15 -11.86
CA TYR A 241 -29.58 2.33 -13.04
C TYR A 241 -28.73 1.11 -12.70
N ILE A 242 -27.83 1.23 -11.72
CA ILE A 242 -27.06 0.08 -11.21
C ILE A 242 -27.84 -0.51 -10.04
N GLN A 243 -28.74 -1.46 -10.34
CA GLN A 243 -29.33 -2.28 -9.28
C GLN A 243 -28.20 -2.95 -8.50
N GLN A 244 -28.28 -2.91 -7.16
CA GLN A 244 -27.41 -3.67 -6.27
C GLN A 244 -27.70 -5.17 -6.45
N THR A 245 -27.21 -5.72 -7.55
CA THR A 245 -27.30 -7.13 -7.88
C THR A 245 -25.99 -7.77 -7.45
N GLU A 246 -26.12 -8.80 -6.63
CA GLU A 246 -25.03 -9.63 -6.21
C GLU A 246 -24.93 -10.83 -7.14
N ASN A 247 -23.75 -11.06 -7.71
CA ASN A 247 -23.47 -12.25 -8.51
C ASN A 247 -22.25 -12.93 -7.92
N GLN A 248 -22.40 -14.15 -7.40
CA GLN A 248 -21.30 -14.90 -6.77
C GLN A 248 -20.60 -14.13 -5.63
N GLY A 249 -21.34 -13.38 -4.81
CA GLY A 249 -20.76 -12.62 -3.70
C GLY A 249 -20.20 -11.24 -4.09
N ILE A 250 -20.37 -10.83 -5.35
CA ILE A 250 -19.87 -9.56 -5.87
C ILE A 250 -21.01 -8.58 -6.07
N LYS A 251 -20.90 -7.42 -5.46
CA LYS A 251 -21.74 -6.25 -5.76
C LYS A 251 -21.33 -5.63 -7.08
N THR A 252 -22.19 -5.76 -8.09
CA THR A 252 -21.94 -5.24 -9.46
C THR A 252 -21.60 -3.74 -9.46
N ARG A 253 -22.17 -2.95 -8.54
CA ARG A 253 -21.86 -1.53 -8.33
C ARG A 253 -20.38 -1.28 -8.02
N GLU A 254 -19.82 -2.03 -7.08
CA GLU A 254 -18.44 -1.83 -6.61
C GLU A 254 -17.44 -2.11 -7.73
N TYR A 255 -17.70 -3.09 -8.58
CA TYR A 255 -16.86 -3.40 -9.74
C TYR A 255 -16.96 -2.36 -10.83
N PHE A 256 -18.17 -1.86 -11.08
CA PHE A 256 -18.37 -0.74 -12.00
C PHE A 256 -17.55 0.48 -11.55
N LEU A 257 -17.65 0.84 -10.27
CA LEU A 257 -16.90 1.96 -9.70
C LEU A 257 -15.39 1.71 -9.75
N LEU A 258 -14.93 0.47 -9.53
CA LEU A 258 -13.52 0.08 -9.65
C LEU A 258 -13.00 0.22 -11.09
N ALA A 259 -13.76 -0.23 -12.08
CA ALA A 259 -13.37 -0.12 -13.48
C ALA A 259 -13.31 1.35 -13.93
N LEU A 260 -14.32 2.13 -13.56
CA LEU A 260 -14.35 3.58 -13.80
C LEU A 260 -13.16 4.30 -13.17
N LEU A 261 -12.91 4.01 -11.89
CA LEU A 261 -11.78 4.54 -11.13
C LEU A 261 -10.47 4.29 -11.88
N MET A 262 -10.21 3.05 -12.30
CA MET A 262 -8.94 2.69 -12.93
C MET A 262 -8.78 3.27 -14.35
N LEU A 263 -9.85 3.31 -15.15
CA LEU A 263 -9.78 3.87 -16.50
C LEU A 263 -9.47 5.37 -16.51
N LEU A 264 -9.99 6.10 -15.51
CA LEU A 264 -9.79 7.54 -15.36
C LEU A 264 -8.64 7.90 -14.41
N TYR A 265 -8.11 6.94 -13.65
CA TYR A 265 -6.97 7.11 -12.75
C TYR A 265 -5.78 7.86 -13.36
N PRO A 266 -5.27 7.54 -14.58
CA PRO A 266 -4.07 8.20 -15.11
C PRO A 266 -4.23 9.71 -15.33
N VAL A 267 -5.47 10.21 -15.41
CA VAL A 267 -5.78 11.65 -15.52
C VAL A 267 -6.41 12.23 -14.26
N SER A 268 -6.67 11.42 -13.23
CA SER A 268 -7.19 11.93 -11.95
C SER A 268 -6.16 12.89 -11.35
N PRO A 269 -6.59 14.01 -10.76
CA PRO A 269 -5.70 14.83 -9.94
C PRO A 269 -5.40 14.15 -8.61
N PRO A 270 -4.22 14.40 -8.01
CA PRO A 270 -3.94 13.98 -6.66
C PRO A 270 -4.82 14.77 -5.67
N GLY A 271 -5.14 14.14 -4.55
CA GLY A 271 -5.64 14.79 -3.35
C GLY A 271 -4.53 15.56 -2.62
N PRO A 272 -4.79 16.02 -1.38
CA PRO A 272 -3.82 16.80 -0.61
C PRO A 272 -2.50 16.07 -0.32
N GLY A 273 -2.56 14.76 -0.09
CA GLY A 273 -1.47 13.93 0.42
C GLY A 273 -1.38 13.95 1.94
N THR A 274 -0.77 12.92 2.51
CA THR A 274 -0.60 12.75 3.96
C THR A 274 0.58 11.84 4.28
N GLY A 275 1.14 11.97 5.48
CA GLY A 275 2.16 11.05 5.98
C GLY A 275 1.62 9.64 6.18
N ALA A 276 2.52 8.70 6.44
CA ALA A 276 2.17 7.29 6.56
C ALA A 276 2.92 6.61 7.70
N ILE A 277 2.27 5.60 8.30
CA ILE A 277 2.86 4.65 9.23
C ILE A 277 2.90 3.30 8.55
N ILE A 278 4.09 2.78 8.34
CA ILE A 278 4.35 1.42 7.91
C ILE A 278 4.55 0.57 9.16
N GLU A 279 3.61 -0.32 9.43
CA GLU A 279 3.85 -1.43 10.35
C GLU A 279 4.57 -2.54 9.57
N PHE A 280 5.78 -2.86 10.00
CA PHE A 280 6.64 -3.84 9.35
C PHE A 280 6.88 -5.06 10.24
N ASN A 281 6.51 -6.24 9.76
CA ASN A 281 6.77 -7.52 10.38
C ASN A 281 8.10 -8.09 9.88
N ALA A 282 9.05 -8.25 10.79
CA ALA A 282 10.37 -8.81 10.51
C ALA A 282 10.47 -10.33 10.71
N ARG A 283 9.37 -11.00 11.08
CA ARG A 283 9.33 -12.44 11.30
C ARG A 283 9.27 -13.20 9.99
N ARG A 284 9.87 -14.39 9.97
CA ARG A 284 9.54 -15.46 9.02
C ARG A 284 8.12 -15.84 9.39
N GLU A 285 7.10 -15.88 8.56
CA GLU A 285 5.76 -16.36 8.95
C GLU A 285 5.11 -17.00 7.72
N GLY A 286 4.32 -18.07 7.92
CA GLY A 286 3.62 -18.76 6.85
C GLY A 286 4.53 -19.26 5.72
N HIS A 287 4.30 -18.77 4.50
CA HIS A 287 5.06 -19.11 3.29
C HIS A 287 6.34 -18.29 3.10
N ASN A 288 6.65 -17.38 4.04
CA ASN A 288 7.81 -16.50 3.94
C ASN A 288 9.11 -17.18 4.41
N VAL A 289 9.44 -18.31 3.78
CA VAL A 289 10.56 -19.18 4.09
C VAL A 289 11.49 -19.22 2.86
N PRO A 290 12.78 -18.82 2.91
CA PRO A 290 13.66 -18.69 1.74
C PRO A 290 13.66 -19.85 0.74
N GLU A 291 13.42 -21.06 1.23
CA GLU A 291 13.39 -22.30 0.48
C GLU A 291 12.05 -22.55 -0.24
N GLN A 292 11.01 -21.76 0.02
CA GLN A 292 9.71 -21.88 -0.62
C GLN A 292 9.62 -21.07 -1.92
N PRO A 293 8.93 -21.58 -2.95
CA PRO A 293 8.68 -20.84 -4.20
C PRO A 293 7.96 -19.50 -3.99
N ASP A 294 7.13 -19.44 -2.94
CA ASP A 294 6.35 -18.27 -2.57
C ASP A 294 7.11 -17.28 -1.67
N PHE A 295 8.40 -17.52 -1.40
CA PHE A 295 9.23 -16.64 -0.59
C PHE A 295 9.30 -15.24 -1.19
N ARG A 296 9.09 -14.25 -0.32
CA ARG A 296 9.20 -12.85 -0.66
C ARG A 296 10.24 -12.22 0.26
N PRO A 297 11.41 -11.81 -0.25
CA PRO A 297 12.42 -11.14 0.56
C PRO A 297 11.78 -10.01 1.38
N PRO A 298 12.03 -9.92 2.70
CA PRO A 298 11.35 -8.91 3.51
C PRO A 298 11.64 -7.48 3.09
N ALA A 299 12.81 -7.19 2.48
CA ALA A 299 13.06 -5.90 1.86
C ALA A 299 12.09 -5.60 0.70
N ILE A 300 11.68 -6.61 -0.08
CA ILE A 300 10.63 -6.48 -1.10
C ILE A 300 9.24 -6.35 -0.46
N GLY A 301 9.03 -7.01 0.69
CA GLY A 301 7.91 -6.73 1.59
C GLY A 301 7.82 -5.25 1.97
N LEU A 302 8.95 -4.67 2.40
CA LEU A 302 9.06 -3.27 2.77
C LEU A 302 8.86 -2.33 1.57
N VAL A 303 9.40 -2.67 0.39
CA VAL A 303 9.18 -1.89 -0.85
C VAL A 303 7.70 -1.67 -1.09
N HIS A 304 6.87 -2.70 -0.97
CA HIS A 304 5.44 -2.56 -1.20
C HIS A 304 4.78 -1.59 -0.23
N GLN A 305 5.12 -1.67 1.05
CA GLN A 305 4.60 -0.75 2.05
C GLN A 305 5.11 0.69 1.81
N LEU A 306 6.34 0.85 1.33
CA LEU A 306 6.90 2.13 0.91
C LEU A 306 6.19 2.69 -0.33
N VAL A 307 5.82 1.84 -1.29
CA VAL A 307 5.01 2.24 -2.44
C VAL A 307 3.66 2.77 -1.96
N HIS A 308 2.95 2.03 -1.10
CA HIS A 308 1.73 2.54 -0.44
C HIS A 308 1.96 3.92 0.19
N ALA A 309 3.04 4.08 0.96
CA ALA A 309 3.37 5.34 1.61
C ALA A 309 3.61 6.46 0.60
N GLN A 310 4.28 6.19 -0.52
CA GLN A 310 4.51 7.17 -1.59
C GLN A 310 3.17 7.66 -2.17
N TYR A 311 2.25 6.74 -2.44
CA TYR A 311 0.93 7.10 -2.93
C TYR A 311 0.11 7.88 -1.90
N CYS A 312 0.21 7.54 -0.60
CA CYS A 312 -0.41 8.33 0.47
C CYS A 312 0.16 9.75 0.52
N CYS A 313 1.50 9.91 0.50
CA CYS A 313 2.17 11.21 0.55
C CYS A 313 1.88 12.07 -0.68
N ALA A 314 1.67 11.45 -1.83
CA ALA A 314 1.27 12.13 -3.06
C ALA A 314 -0.23 12.46 -3.11
N GLY A 315 -1.06 11.87 -2.25
CA GLY A 315 -2.52 11.93 -2.40
C GLY A 315 -2.99 11.23 -3.67
N ALA A 316 -2.28 10.20 -4.10
CA ALA A 316 -2.48 9.56 -5.40
C ALA A 316 -3.00 8.12 -5.27
N ALA A 317 -3.32 7.64 -4.06
CA ALA A 317 -3.84 6.28 -3.90
C ALA A 317 -5.20 6.14 -4.61
N PRO A 318 -5.39 5.12 -5.48
CA PRO A 318 -6.69 4.90 -6.13
C PRO A 318 -7.72 4.34 -5.15
N GLY A 319 -7.34 3.92 -3.95
CA GLY A 319 -8.25 3.34 -2.97
C GLY A 319 -7.81 3.56 -1.54
N TYR A 320 -8.74 3.34 -0.61
CA TYR A 320 -8.44 3.35 0.82
C TYR A 320 -7.75 2.06 1.25
N ALA A 321 -7.09 2.13 2.40
CA ALA A 321 -6.52 0.97 3.07
C ALA A 321 -7.62 0.04 3.59
N HIS A 322 -7.39 -1.28 3.46
CA HIS A 322 -8.03 -2.40 4.15
C HIS A 322 -9.59 -2.47 4.14
N ASN A 323 -10.14 -3.64 3.80
CA ASN A 323 -11.58 -3.96 3.87
C ASN A 323 -12.52 -3.05 3.06
N HIS A 324 -11.99 -2.19 2.20
CA HIS A 324 -12.77 -1.36 1.27
C HIS A 324 -12.72 -1.93 -0.15
N PHE A 325 -13.78 -1.78 -0.96
CA PHE A 325 -13.81 -2.37 -2.31
C PHE A 325 -12.70 -1.83 -3.23
N THR A 326 -12.29 -0.58 -3.03
CA THR A 326 -11.17 0.05 -3.74
C THR A 326 -9.79 -0.43 -3.29
N THR A 327 -9.69 -1.18 -2.18
CA THR A 327 -8.42 -1.81 -1.74
C THR A 327 -7.83 -2.66 -2.87
N THR A 328 -8.69 -3.35 -3.63
CA THR A 328 -8.25 -4.16 -4.79
C THR A 328 -7.52 -3.31 -5.84
N ALA A 329 -8.02 -2.12 -6.16
CA ALA A 329 -7.36 -1.23 -7.13
C ALA A 329 -5.99 -0.78 -6.61
N ALA A 330 -5.92 -0.40 -5.34
CA ALA A 330 -4.68 0.00 -4.69
C ALA A 330 -3.64 -1.13 -4.74
N GLU A 331 -3.97 -2.33 -4.24
CA GLU A 331 -3.03 -3.45 -4.18
C GLU A 331 -2.53 -3.90 -5.55
N LEU A 332 -3.42 -3.97 -6.55
CA LEU A 332 -3.04 -4.38 -7.91
C LEU A 332 -2.13 -3.34 -8.58
N LEU A 333 -2.42 -2.05 -8.38
CA LEU A 333 -1.59 -0.96 -8.90
C LEU A 333 -0.22 -0.92 -8.23
N PHE A 334 -0.18 -0.98 -6.90
CA PHE A 334 1.04 -0.87 -6.10
C PHE A 334 1.94 -2.09 -6.24
N THR A 335 1.35 -3.27 -6.44
CA THR A 335 2.13 -4.47 -6.80
C THR A 335 2.66 -4.37 -8.23
N GLY A 336 1.90 -3.77 -9.15
CA GLY A 336 2.23 -3.67 -10.57
C GLY A 336 1.76 -4.89 -11.36
N ILE A 337 0.49 -5.27 -11.20
CA ILE A 337 -0.14 -6.42 -11.88
C ILE A 337 -1.00 -5.93 -13.06
N GLU A 338 -0.89 -6.57 -14.22
CA GLU A 338 -1.67 -6.21 -15.41
C GLU A 338 -3.20 -6.33 -15.24
N PRO A 339 -3.99 -5.46 -15.89
CA PRO A 339 -3.57 -4.34 -16.76
C PRO A 339 -3.19 -3.07 -15.97
N PHE A 340 -3.18 -3.12 -14.64
CA PHE A 340 -3.11 -1.94 -13.79
C PHE A 340 -1.74 -1.25 -13.85
N ASN A 341 -0.68 -1.97 -14.24
CA ASN A 341 0.65 -1.43 -14.54
C ASN A 341 0.77 -0.82 -15.96
N GLN A 342 -0.10 -1.17 -16.91
CA GLN A 342 -0.04 -0.61 -18.28
C GLN A 342 -0.58 0.83 -18.32
N ILE A 343 -1.49 1.15 -17.40
CA ILE A 343 -2.01 2.51 -17.13
C ILE A 343 -0.87 3.48 -16.73
N SER A 344 0.29 2.96 -16.33
CA SER A 344 1.33 3.73 -15.67
C SER A 344 2.71 3.69 -16.31
N GLU A 345 2.93 2.80 -17.28
CA GLU A 345 4.21 2.68 -18.01
C GLU A 345 4.16 3.30 -19.42
N GLY A 346 2.97 3.48 -20.01
CA GLY A 346 2.79 3.99 -21.38
C GLY A 346 2.10 5.35 -21.51
N GLU A 347 1.62 5.93 -20.40
CA GLU A 347 0.77 7.11 -20.43
C GLU A 347 1.32 8.19 -19.50
N ALA A 348 1.33 9.44 -19.94
CA ALA A 348 1.72 10.57 -19.11
C ALA A 348 0.72 10.72 -17.96
N THR A 349 1.00 10.07 -16.84
CA THR A 349 0.27 10.27 -15.59
C THR A 349 0.67 11.60 -14.95
N THR A 350 -0.24 12.20 -14.19
CA THR A 350 0.01 13.44 -13.44
C THR A 350 1.02 13.26 -12.29
N TRP A 351 1.42 12.03 -11.98
CA TRP A 351 2.44 11.67 -10.99
C TRP A 351 3.34 10.53 -11.46
N LYS A 352 4.55 10.42 -10.91
CA LYS A 352 5.51 9.35 -11.23
C LYS A 352 5.02 8.01 -10.67
N TYR A 353 4.91 7.00 -11.53
CA TYR A 353 4.57 5.63 -11.14
C TYR A 353 5.76 4.90 -10.53
N VAL A 354 5.52 4.20 -9.42
CA VAL A 354 6.45 3.24 -8.83
C VAL A 354 5.61 2.06 -8.33
N SER A 355 6.07 0.84 -8.59
CA SER A 355 5.43 -0.37 -8.07
C SER A 355 6.44 -1.29 -7.42
N GLU A 356 5.95 -2.23 -6.63
CA GLU A 356 6.78 -3.30 -6.09
C GLU A 356 7.50 -4.07 -7.21
N ASN A 357 6.78 -4.42 -8.28
CA ASN A 357 7.35 -5.15 -9.41
C ASN A 357 8.47 -4.38 -10.13
N SER A 358 8.39 -3.05 -10.16
CA SER A 358 9.43 -2.20 -10.78
C SER A 358 10.77 -2.26 -10.06
N ILE A 359 10.76 -2.40 -8.73
CA ILE A 359 11.97 -2.58 -7.91
C ILE A 359 12.40 -4.05 -7.92
N ARG A 360 11.42 -4.95 -7.82
CA ARG A 360 11.62 -6.41 -7.86
C ARG A 360 12.38 -6.86 -9.10
N SER A 361 12.05 -6.33 -10.27
CA SER A 361 12.70 -6.70 -11.53
C SER A 361 14.21 -6.42 -11.53
N SER A 362 14.66 -5.49 -10.70
CA SER A 362 16.07 -5.11 -10.55
C SER A 362 16.76 -5.84 -9.39
N TRP A 363 16.07 -6.70 -8.63
CA TRP A 363 16.58 -7.29 -7.38
C TRP A 363 17.83 -8.16 -7.57
N ASN A 364 18.00 -8.78 -8.74
CA ASN A 364 19.21 -9.54 -9.08
C ASN A 364 20.49 -8.69 -9.10
N ASN A 365 20.38 -7.35 -9.11
CA ASN A 365 21.51 -6.44 -9.06
C ASN A 365 21.95 -6.07 -7.63
N VAL A 366 21.21 -6.51 -6.60
CA VAL A 366 21.59 -6.29 -5.19
C VAL A 366 22.91 -7.00 -4.90
N LYS A 367 23.88 -6.26 -4.37
CA LYS A 367 25.19 -6.78 -3.98
C LYS A 367 25.18 -7.19 -2.51
N ASN A 368 25.70 -8.39 -2.24
CA ASN A 368 25.83 -8.96 -0.89
C ASN A 368 24.52 -8.94 -0.08
N PRO A 369 23.38 -9.44 -0.62
CA PRO A 369 22.19 -9.60 0.20
C PRO A 369 22.51 -10.55 1.36
N ASP A 370 22.03 -10.21 2.55
CA ASP A 370 22.08 -11.13 3.68
C ASP A 370 21.13 -12.31 3.42
N ALA A 371 21.31 -13.43 4.13
CA ALA A 371 20.59 -14.68 3.88
C ALA A 371 19.05 -14.52 3.92
N SER A 372 18.53 -13.53 4.66
CA SER A 372 17.09 -13.26 4.68
C SER A 372 16.53 -12.57 3.44
N ASN A 373 17.39 -11.96 2.63
CA ASN A 373 16.98 -11.18 1.46
C ASN A 373 17.44 -11.81 0.13
N ILE A 374 17.91 -13.06 0.18
CA ILE A 374 18.22 -13.85 -1.01
C ILE A 374 16.91 -14.36 -1.62
N TRP A 375 16.70 -14.04 -2.89
CA TRP A 375 15.58 -14.58 -3.65
C TRP A 375 15.98 -15.91 -4.30
N ALA A 376 15.41 -17.03 -3.86
CA ALA A 376 15.75 -18.35 -4.42
C ALA A 376 15.27 -18.53 -5.89
N HIS A 377 14.13 -17.92 -6.25
CA HIS A 377 13.52 -18.01 -7.59
C HIS A 377 12.96 -16.65 -8.08
N PRO A 378 13.77 -15.78 -8.73
CA PRO A 378 13.36 -14.42 -9.11
C PRO A 378 12.25 -14.33 -10.19
N GLU A 379 11.96 -15.42 -10.92
CA GLU A 379 11.09 -15.39 -12.12
C GLU A 379 9.59 -15.68 -11.86
N GLN A 380 9.16 -16.01 -10.64
CA GLN A 380 7.91 -16.78 -10.48
C GLN A 380 6.58 -16.04 -10.32
N ARG A 381 6.49 -14.71 -10.46
CA ARG A 381 5.18 -14.03 -10.37
C ARG A 381 4.92 -13.08 -11.51
N THR A 382 4.82 -13.62 -12.72
CA THR A 382 4.29 -12.93 -13.90
C THR A 382 2.77 -12.75 -13.85
N ALA A 383 2.05 -13.46 -12.98
CA ALA A 383 0.63 -13.22 -12.78
C ALA A 383 0.22 -13.58 -11.36
N PHE A 384 -0.62 -12.75 -10.76
CA PHE A 384 -1.41 -13.11 -9.60
C PHE A 384 -2.50 -14.12 -10.04
N GLU A 385 -2.09 -15.32 -10.43
CA GLU A 385 -3.01 -16.43 -10.68
C GLU A 385 -3.20 -17.17 -9.36
N LEU A 386 -4.22 -16.76 -8.61
CA LEU A 386 -4.87 -17.62 -7.62
C LEU A 386 -5.66 -18.76 -8.32
N ALA A 387 -5.18 -19.26 -9.45
CA ALA A 387 -5.80 -20.35 -10.18
C ALA A 387 -5.72 -21.61 -9.30
N GLY A 388 -6.87 -22.23 -9.02
CA GLY A 388 -6.95 -23.49 -8.29
C GLY A 388 -7.02 -23.43 -6.76
N LYS A 389 -6.85 -22.27 -6.10
CA LYS A 389 -7.07 -22.14 -4.64
C LYS A 389 -8.55 -21.88 -4.35
N ASN A 390 -9.11 -22.53 -3.32
CA ASN A 390 -10.50 -22.26 -2.92
C ASN A 390 -10.63 -20.86 -2.27
N LEU A 391 -11.85 -20.33 -2.18
CA LEU A 391 -12.11 -18.96 -1.68
C LEU A 391 -11.50 -18.68 -0.30
N LYS A 392 -11.40 -19.71 0.57
CA LYS A 392 -10.77 -19.63 1.90
C LYS A 392 -9.25 -19.49 1.80
N GLN A 393 -8.62 -20.29 0.95
CA GLN A 393 -7.18 -20.23 0.67
C GLN A 393 -6.77 -18.95 -0.07
N LYS A 394 -7.65 -18.41 -0.94
CA LYS A 394 -7.47 -17.09 -1.56
C LYS A 394 -7.51 -15.98 -0.50
N ARG A 395 -8.48 -16.03 0.42
CA ARG A 395 -8.59 -15.11 1.56
C ARG A 395 -7.41 -15.22 2.53
N GLU A 396 -6.87 -16.42 2.77
CA GLU A 396 -5.67 -16.64 3.59
C GLU A 396 -4.40 -16.14 2.89
N ALA A 397 -4.25 -16.36 1.57
CA ALA A 397 -3.12 -15.83 0.80
C ALA A 397 -3.10 -14.30 0.74
N LEU A 398 -4.28 -13.66 0.80
CA LEU A 398 -4.42 -12.20 0.87
C LEU A 398 -4.26 -11.62 2.27
N ARG A 399 -4.43 -12.43 3.33
CA ARG A 399 -4.02 -12.03 4.69
C ARG A 399 -2.51 -12.00 4.88
N LEU A 400 -1.76 -12.55 3.91
CA LEU A 400 -0.29 -12.62 3.90
C LEU A 400 0.36 -11.54 3.01
N ILE A 401 -0.46 -10.70 2.37
CA ILE A 401 -0.06 -9.41 1.75
C ILE A 401 -0.48 -8.33 2.73
#